data_AF-A0A2H5WDP2-F1
#
_entry.id   AF-A0A2H5WDP2-F1
#
_cell.length_a   1.000
_cell.length_b   1.000
_cell.length_c   1.000
_cell.angle_alpha   90.00
_cell.angle_beta   90.00
_cell.angle_gamma   90.00
#
_symmetry.space_group_name_H-M   'P 1'
#
loop_
_entity.id
_entity.type
_entity.pdbx_description
1 polymer ?
#
loop_
_entity_poly.entity_id
_entity_poly.type
_entity_poly.pdbx_seq_one_letter_code
_entity_poly.pdbx_strand_id
1 'polypeptide(L)'
;MVRQVRYRDQGCTFPGCGTRAFTEAHHIVFYRFGGPTTLENLTLVCSFHHRLVHEHGWRIRRGPEGELTWFRPDGRPHTPGPVLRGAEVDPVEDPVVYGPFGEEDALPLPPSPLAPVPRLEARGARAGEARAAPARAGPDP
;
A
#
# COMPACT_ATOMS: atom_id res chain seq x y z
N MET A 1 10.15 9.54 -13.46
CA MET A 1 10.06 9.94 -12.04
C MET A 1 9.51 8.84 -11.13
N VAL A 2 8.25 8.39 -11.27
CA VAL A 2 7.63 7.40 -10.34
C VAL A 2 8.43 6.09 -10.20
N ARG A 3 8.99 5.57 -11.31
CA ARG A 3 9.87 4.37 -11.27
C ARG A 3 11.10 4.55 -10.37
N GLN A 4 11.72 5.74 -10.37
CA GLN A 4 12.89 6.05 -9.54
C GLN A 4 12.51 6.17 -8.07
N VAL A 5 11.36 6.80 -7.75
CA VAL A 5 10.83 6.88 -6.38
C VAL A 5 10.58 5.48 -5.82
N ARG A 6 9.94 4.60 -6.61
CA ARG A 6 9.71 3.20 -6.22
C ARG A 6 11.02 2.44 -5.97
N TYR A 7 12.03 2.68 -6.80
CA TYR A 7 13.34 2.05 -6.64
C TYR A 7 14.09 2.55 -5.39
N ARG A 8 14.02 3.84 -5.06
CA ARG A 8 14.67 4.38 -3.85
C ARG A 8 13.96 3.93 -2.56
N ASP A 9 12.64 4.02 -2.54
CA ASP A 9 11.88 3.87 -1.29
C ASP A 9 11.48 2.41 -0.98
N GLN A 10 11.45 1.53 -1.99
CA GLN A 10 11.20 0.08 -1.86
C GLN A 10 9.88 -0.34 -1.14
N GLY A 11 9.01 0.61 -0.80
CA GLY A 11 7.76 0.44 -0.07
C GLY A 11 7.31 1.75 0.56
N CYS A 12 6.23 1.71 1.35
CA CYS A 12 5.79 2.85 2.14
C CYS A 12 6.88 3.26 3.14
N THR A 13 7.27 4.54 3.11
CA THR A 13 8.34 5.10 3.95
C THR A 13 7.90 5.44 5.38
N PHE A 14 6.64 5.15 5.75
CA PHE A 14 6.20 5.30 7.12
C PHE A 14 6.91 4.29 8.04
N PRO A 15 7.47 4.73 9.19
CA PRO A 15 8.18 3.85 10.10
C PRO A 15 7.33 2.64 10.54
N GLY A 16 7.81 1.44 10.24
CA GLY A 16 7.12 0.18 10.58
C GLY A 16 6.08 -0.32 9.58
N CYS A 17 5.76 0.41 8.50
CA CYS A 17 4.79 -0.06 7.51
C CYS A 17 5.41 -0.96 6.42
N GLY A 18 6.34 -0.43 5.62
CA GLY A 18 7.07 -1.19 4.59
C GLY A 18 6.23 -1.82 3.47
N THR A 19 4.90 -1.65 3.45
CA THR A 19 4.04 -2.26 2.43
C THR A 19 4.39 -1.80 1.01
N ARG A 20 4.27 -2.71 0.05
CA ARG A 20 4.50 -2.44 -1.38
C ARG A 20 3.20 -2.30 -2.16
N ALA A 21 2.08 -2.76 -1.59
CA ALA A 21 0.77 -2.70 -2.20
C ALA A 21 0.16 -1.28 -2.06
N PHE A 22 -0.61 -0.87 -3.07
CA PHE A 22 -1.36 0.39 -3.07
C PHE A 22 -0.49 1.62 -2.71
N THR A 23 0.70 1.67 -3.30
CA THR A 23 1.69 2.72 -3.05
C THR A 23 1.65 3.81 -4.11
N GLU A 24 1.73 5.06 -3.66
CA GLU A 24 1.64 6.28 -4.45
C GLU A 24 2.82 7.21 -4.12
N ALA A 25 3.26 8.01 -5.10
CA ALA A 25 4.29 9.03 -4.88
C ALA A 25 3.64 10.30 -4.33
N HIS A 26 4.07 10.73 -3.15
CA HIS A 26 3.53 11.87 -2.42
C HIS A 26 4.55 13.00 -2.34
N HIS A 27 4.11 14.24 -2.58
CA HIS A 27 4.93 15.44 -2.45
C HIS A 27 5.09 15.85 -0.98
N ILE A 28 6.32 15.89 -0.47
CA ILE A 28 6.67 16.30 0.89
C ILE A 28 6.29 17.78 1.10
N VAL A 29 6.73 18.65 0.21
CA VAL A 29 6.16 19.99 0.04
C VAL A 29 5.05 19.85 -0.97
N PHE A 30 3.79 20.02 -0.53
CA PHE A 30 2.64 19.81 -1.40
C PHE A 30 2.70 20.68 -2.65
N TYR A 31 2.25 20.12 -3.77
CA TYR A 31 2.17 20.83 -5.05
C TYR A 31 1.38 22.15 -4.94
N ARG A 32 0.30 22.19 -4.14
CA ARG A 32 -0.49 23.41 -3.89
C ARG A 32 0.29 24.55 -3.24
N PHE A 33 1.44 24.25 -2.63
CA PHE A 33 2.36 25.23 -2.04
C PHE A 33 3.61 25.45 -2.91
N GLY A 34 3.56 25.07 -4.20
CA GLY A 34 4.67 25.22 -5.14
C GLY A 34 5.73 24.12 -5.04
N GLY A 35 5.44 23.01 -4.38
CA GLY A 35 6.38 21.88 -4.28
C GLY A 35 6.68 21.26 -5.65
N PRO A 36 7.95 21.16 -6.06
CA PRO A 36 8.30 20.66 -7.38
C PRO A 36 8.17 19.13 -7.44
N THR A 37 7.95 18.58 -8.63
CA THR A 37 7.94 17.12 -8.86
C THR A 37 9.37 16.63 -9.08
N THR A 38 10.16 16.55 -8.02
CA THR A 38 11.54 16.05 -8.04
C THR A 38 11.68 14.81 -7.17
N LEU A 39 12.79 14.07 -7.33
CA LEU A 39 13.03 12.88 -6.52
C LEU A 39 13.11 13.25 -5.02
N GLU A 40 13.73 14.37 -4.70
CA GLU A 40 13.95 14.88 -3.34
C GLU A 40 12.63 15.26 -2.66
N ASN A 41 11.71 15.86 -3.40
CA ASN A 41 10.41 16.28 -2.89
C ASN A 41 9.35 15.16 -2.90
N LEU A 42 9.63 14.01 -3.53
CA LEU A 42 8.71 12.88 -3.53
C LEU A 42 9.11 11.82 -2.49
N THR A 43 8.12 11.13 -1.96
CA THR A 43 8.29 9.90 -1.19
C THR A 43 7.16 8.92 -1.45
N LEU A 44 7.43 7.62 -1.33
CA LEU A 44 6.44 6.58 -1.54
C LEU A 44 5.65 6.31 -0.25
N VAL A 45 4.33 6.38 -0.32
CA VAL A 45 3.41 6.10 0.79
C VAL A 45 2.28 5.17 0.32
N CYS A 46 1.72 4.35 1.21
CA CYS A 46 0.51 3.58 0.90
C CYS A 46 -0.74 4.45 1.07
N SER A 47 -1.87 4.04 0.48
CA SER A 47 -3.12 4.82 0.55
C SER A 47 -3.55 5.19 1.99
N PHE A 48 -3.29 4.33 2.98
CA PHE A 48 -3.55 4.65 4.40
C PHE A 48 -2.67 5.79 4.92
N HIS A 49 -1.36 5.71 4.73
CA HIS A 49 -0.44 6.76 5.18
C HIS A 49 -0.53 8.04 4.33
N HIS A 50 -0.95 7.92 3.07
CA HIS A 50 -1.28 9.05 2.21
C HIS A 50 -2.43 9.86 2.84
N ARG A 51 -3.49 9.17 3.29
CA ARG A 51 -4.61 9.80 4.00
C ARG A 51 -4.21 10.43 5.33
N LEU A 52 -3.33 9.78 6.11
CA LEU A 52 -2.82 10.35 7.36
C LEU A 52 -2.16 11.72 7.19
N VAL A 53 -1.42 11.90 6.09
CA VAL A 53 -0.75 13.18 5.80
C VAL A 53 -1.74 14.24 5.33
N HIS A 54 -2.70 13.87 4.47
CA HIS A 54 -3.67 14.82 3.94
C HIS A 54 -4.76 15.24 4.94
N GLU A 55 -5.26 14.31 5.75
CA GLU A 55 -6.47 14.53 6.55
C GLU A 55 -6.20 14.63 8.04
N HIS A 56 -5.13 13.99 8.53
CA HIS A 56 -4.91 13.83 9.97
C HIS A 56 -3.71 14.64 10.50
N GLY A 57 -3.15 15.54 9.70
CA GLY A 57 -2.12 16.50 10.13
C GLY A 57 -0.72 15.90 10.31
N TRP A 58 -0.49 14.67 9.85
CA TRP A 58 0.85 14.10 9.82
C TRP A 58 1.72 14.84 8.81
N ARG A 59 3.00 15.00 9.14
CA ARG A 59 3.95 15.71 8.28
C ARG A 59 5.19 14.87 8.03
N ILE A 60 5.81 15.10 6.89
CA ILE A 60 7.05 14.45 6.48
C ILE A 60 8.08 15.54 6.24
N ARG A 61 9.33 15.30 6.64
CA ARG A 61 10.47 16.14 6.26
C ARG A 61 11.58 15.24 5.74
N ARG A 62 12.22 15.66 4.65
CA ARG A 62 13.48 15.08 4.20
C ARG A 62 14.63 15.93 4.73
N GLY A 63 15.57 15.29 5.42
CA GLY A 63 16.81 15.90 5.88
C GLY A 63 17.84 16.05 4.76
N PRO A 64 18.98 16.72 5.05
CA PRO A 64 20.01 16.99 4.06
C PRO A 64 20.72 15.72 3.56
N GLU A 65 20.79 14.67 4.38
CA GLU A 65 21.37 13.38 4.00
C GLU A 65 20.33 12.45 3.34
N GLY A 66 19.12 12.96 3.13
CA GLY A 66 18.02 12.22 2.52
C GLY A 66 17.17 11.44 3.52
N GLU A 67 17.45 11.52 4.83
CA GLU A 67 16.66 10.83 5.84
C GLU A 67 15.23 11.38 5.91
N LEU A 68 14.25 10.48 6.08
CA LEU A 68 12.85 10.87 6.22
C LEU A 68 12.44 10.87 7.68
N THR A 69 12.07 12.04 8.19
CA THR A 69 11.47 12.18 9.51
C THR A 69 9.97 12.38 9.35
N TRP A 70 9.20 11.53 10.01
CA TRP A 70 7.75 11.70 10.15
C TRP A 70 7.45 12.47 11.42
N PHE A 71 6.44 13.33 11.37
CA PHE A 71 5.98 14.11 12.51
C PHE A 71 4.52 13.82 12.75
N ARG A 72 4.19 13.62 14.02
CA ARG A 72 2.83 13.51 14.51
C ARG A 72 2.11 14.86 14.35
N PRO A 73 0.77 14.87 14.46
CA PRO A 73 -0.01 16.11 14.34
C PRO A 73 0.37 17.16 15.39
N ASP A 74 0.81 16.71 16.56
CA ASP A 74 1.34 17.56 17.64
C ASP A 74 2.74 18.14 17.35
N GLY A 75 3.35 17.79 16.22
CA GLY A 75 4.68 18.26 15.80
C GLY A 75 5.87 17.53 16.39
N ARG A 76 5.66 16.51 17.23
CA ARG A 76 6.74 15.65 17.71
C ARG A 76 7.20 14.69 16.61
N PRO A 77 8.51 14.41 16.49
CA PRO A 77 8.99 13.37 15.57
C PRO A 77 8.40 12.02 15.98
N HIS A 78 7.96 11.25 15.00
CA HIS A 78 7.47 9.90 15.20
C HIS A 78 8.66 8.94 15.25
N THR A 79 8.95 8.48 16.46
CA THR A 79 9.87 7.37 16.67
C THR A 79 9.06 6.08 16.59
N PRO A 80 9.39 5.14 15.68
CA PRO A 80 8.77 3.83 15.69
C PRO A 80 9.05 3.15 17.04
N GLY A 81 8.06 2.42 17.55
CA GLY A 81 8.27 1.55 18.69
C GLY A 81 9.33 0.47 18.38
N PRO A 82 9.88 -0.20 19.41
CA PRO A 82 10.78 -1.31 19.19
C PRO A 82 10.09 -2.34 18.29
N VAL A 83 10.77 -2.76 17.23
CA VAL A 83 10.29 -3.88 16.43
C VAL A 83 10.46 -5.13 17.30
N LEU A 84 9.36 -5.61 17.88
CA LEU A 84 9.33 -6.86 18.65
C LEU A 84 9.44 -8.05 17.69
N ARG A 85 10.64 -8.28 17.14
CA ARG A 85 10.96 -9.52 16.42
C ARG A 85 11.29 -10.60 17.44
N GLY A 86 10.47 -11.64 17.47
CA GLY A 86 10.71 -12.78 18.36
C GLY A 86 10.65 -12.43 19.85
N ALA A 87 9.90 -11.37 20.22
CA ALA A 87 9.50 -11.22 21.60
C ALA A 87 8.64 -12.44 21.93
N GLU A 88 9.16 -13.29 22.81
CA GLU A 88 8.37 -14.32 23.46
C GLU A 88 7.24 -13.59 24.17
N VAL A 89 6.03 -13.71 23.63
CA VAL A 89 4.85 -13.22 24.32
C VAL A 89 4.63 -14.19 25.47
N ASP A 90 4.77 -13.70 26.71
CA ASP A 90 4.33 -14.48 27.86
C ASP A 90 2.88 -14.93 27.58
N PRO A 91 2.56 -16.22 27.78
CA PRO A 91 1.20 -16.70 27.59
C PRO A 91 0.27 -15.86 28.48
N VAL A 92 -0.79 -15.33 27.89
CA VAL A 92 -1.87 -14.70 28.65
C VAL A 92 -2.56 -15.81 29.42
N GLU A 93 -2.18 -15.98 30.69
CA GLU A 93 -2.89 -16.85 31.64
C GLU A 93 -4.27 -16.21 31.87
N ASP A 94 -5.32 -16.88 31.39
CA ASP A 94 -6.71 -16.40 31.28
C ASP A 94 -6.95 -15.23 30.31
N PRO A 95 -7.17 -15.51 29.00
CA PRO A 95 -7.73 -14.50 28.11
C PRO A 95 -9.16 -14.18 28.55
N VAL A 96 -9.35 -13.07 29.26
CA VAL A 96 -10.68 -12.52 29.52
C VAL A 96 -11.25 -12.07 28.17
N VAL A 97 -12.06 -12.93 27.56
CA VAL A 97 -12.81 -12.63 26.34
C VAL A 97 -13.89 -11.62 26.70
N TYR A 98 -13.58 -10.33 26.56
CA TYR A 98 -14.61 -9.28 26.56
C TYR A 98 -15.37 -9.33 25.23
N GLY A 99 -16.28 -10.30 25.11
CA GLY A 99 -17.33 -10.37 24.09
C GLY A 99 -18.71 -10.19 24.74
N PRO A 100 -19.70 -9.61 24.03
CA PRO A 100 -20.95 -9.18 24.65
C PRO A 100 -21.99 -10.28 24.96
N PHE A 101 -21.70 -11.58 24.79
CA PHE A 101 -22.67 -12.64 25.04
C PHE A 101 -21.98 -13.88 25.62
N GLY A 102 -22.43 -14.31 26.80
CA GLY A 102 -22.09 -15.61 27.39
C GLY A 102 -22.71 -16.76 26.57
N GLU A 103 -22.19 -17.96 26.77
CA GLU A 103 -22.51 -19.20 26.03
C GLU A 103 -24.02 -19.53 25.95
N GLU A 104 -24.83 -18.98 26.84
CA GLU A 104 -26.26 -19.27 26.99
C GLU A 104 -27.18 -18.66 25.92
N ASP A 105 -26.71 -17.67 25.15
CA ASP A 105 -27.52 -16.96 24.13
C ASP A 105 -27.03 -17.20 22.68
N ALA A 106 -26.15 -18.17 22.45
CA ALA A 106 -25.63 -18.49 21.12
C ALA A 106 -26.71 -19.14 20.24
N LEU A 107 -27.33 -18.35 19.35
CA LEU A 107 -28.16 -18.88 18.27
C LEU A 107 -27.34 -19.84 17.40
N PRO A 108 -27.87 -21.01 17.00
CA PRO A 108 -27.14 -21.98 16.20
C PRO A 108 -26.70 -21.36 14.87
N LEU A 109 -25.43 -21.50 14.54
CA LEU A 109 -24.86 -21.05 13.27
C LEU A 109 -25.60 -21.75 12.10
N PRO A 110 -25.99 -21.01 11.05
CA PRO A 110 -26.57 -21.63 9.87
C PRO A 110 -25.53 -22.56 9.20
N PRO A 111 -25.96 -23.69 8.59
CA PRO A 111 -25.02 -24.57 7.90
C PRO A 111 -24.31 -23.85 6.76
N SER A 112 -22.99 -23.93 6.74
CA SER A 112 -22.13 -23.33 5.71
C SER A 112 -22.53 -23.79 4.29
N PRO A 113 -22.76 -22.87 3.34
CA PRO A 113 -23.05 -23.21 1.95
C PRO A 113 -21.75 -23.47 1.19
N LEU A 114 -20.99 -24.49 1.57
CA LEU A 114 -19.84 -24.94 0.80
C LEU A 114 -20.27 -26.03 -0.19
N ALA A 115 -21.03 -25.64 -1.20
CA ALA A 115 -21.01 -26.39 -2.44
C ALA A 115 -19.68 -26.04 -3.17
N PRO A 116 -18.91 -27.04 -3.64
CA PRO A 116 -17.68 -26.78 -4.36
C PRO A 116 -17.98 -26.01 -5.67
N VAL A 117 -17.35 -24.85 -5.84
CA VAL A 117 -17.36 -24.13 -7.11
C VAL A 117 -16.66 -24.97 -8.19
N PRO A 118 -17.32 -25.31 -9.32
CA PRO A 118 -16.68 -26.06 -10.37
C PRO A 118 -15.55 -25.23 -11.01
N ARG A 119 -14.41 -25.87 -11.22
CA ARG A 119 -13.22 -25.30 -11.84
C ARG A 119 -13.52 -24.98 -13.31
N LEU A 120 -13.56 -23.70 -13.68
CA LEU A 120 -13.70 -23.29 -15.07
C LEU A 120 -12.44 -23.72 -15.85
N GLU A 121 -12.58 -24.75 -16.68
CA GLU A 121 -11.54 -25.15 -17.63
C GLU A 121 -11.32 -24.04 -18.66
N ALA A 122 -10.06 -23.67 -18.87
CA ALA A 122 -9.64 -22.68 -19.83
C ALA A 122 -9.99 -23.14 -21.26
N ARG A 123 -11.06 -22.58 -21.82
CA ARG A 123 -11.37 -22.73 -23.25
C ARG A 123 -10.36 -21.93 -24.06
N GLY A 124 -9.55 -22.65 -24.84
CA GLY A 124 -8.51 -22.10 -25.70
C GLY A 124 -9.03 -21.03 -26.67
N ALA A 125 -8.28 -19.92 -26.74
CA ALA A 125 -8.43 -18.92 -27.78
C ALA A 125 -7.89 -19.50 -29.10
N ARG A 126 -8.79 -19.73 -30.07
CA ARG A 126 -8.39 -19.92 -31.47
C ARG A 126 -7.93 -18.58 -32.04
N ALA A 127 -6.78 -18.58 -32.70
CA ALA A 127 -6.27 -17.46 -33.47
C ALA A 127 -7.26 -17.10 -34.59
N GLY A 128 -7.77 -15.87 -34.54
CA GLY A 128 -8.57 -15.26 -35.61
C GLY A 128 -7.67 -14.44 -36.53
N GLU A 129 -7.78 -14.71 -37.83
CA GLU A 129 -6.99 -14.19 -38.94
C GLU A 129 -6.88 -12.66 -38.99
N ALA A 130 -5.64 -12.17 -39.10
CA ALA A 130 -5.36 -10.82 -39.56
C ALA A 130 -5.58 -10.75 -41.08
N ARG A 131 -6.68 -10.12 -41.51
CA ARG A 131 -6.87 -9.73 -42.90
C ARG A 131 -5.91 -8.61 -43.26
N ALA A 132 -5.10 -8.86 -44.29
CA ALA A 132 -4.20 -7.91 -44.92
C ALA A 132 -4.97 -6.74 -45.57
N ALA A 133 -4.36 -5.54 -45.53
CA ALA A 133 -4.64 -4.45 -46.46
C ALA A 133 -3.30 -3.94 -47.03
N PRO A 134 -3.26 -3.52 -48.31
CA PRO A 134 -2.09 -3.71 -49.16
C PRO A 134 -1.03 -2.61 -49.06
N ALA A 135 0.20 -3.04 -49.40
CA ALA A 135 1.34 -2.20 -49.69
C ALA A 135 1.02 -1.16 -50.79
N ARG A 136 1.60 0.04 -50.65
CA ARG A 136 1.96 0.87 -51.79
C ARG A 136 3.45 1.16 -51.72
N ALA A 137 4.09 0.83 -52.83
CA ALA A 137 5.52 0.88 -53.09
C ALA A 137 6.06 2.32 -53.10
N GLY A 138 7.36 2.47 -52.80
CA GLY A 138 8.15 3.70 -53.00
C GLY A 138 8.45 3.98 -54.48
N PRO A 139 9.60 4.55 -54.88
CA PRO A 139 10.68 5.19 -54.11
C PRO A 139 10.96 6.66 -54.56
N ASP A 140 12.00 7.23 -53.95
CA ASP A 140 12.76 8.48 -54.25
C ASP A 140 12.87 8.89 -55.74
N PRO A 141 13.09 10.18 -56.06
CA PRO A 141 14.40 10.84 -55.81
C PRO A 141 14.39 12.18 -55.07
#